data_AF-A0A815XR15-F1
#
_entry.id   AF-A0A815XR15-F1
#
_cell.length_a   1.000
_cell.length_b   1.000
_cell.length_c   1.000
_cell.angle_alpha   90.00
_cell.angle_beta   90.00
_cell.angle_gamma   90.00
#
_symmetry.space_group_name_H-M   'P 1'
#
loop_
_entity.id
_entity.type
_entity.pdbx_description
1 polymer ?
#
loop_
_entity_poly.entity_id
_entity_poly.type
_entity_poly.pdbx_seq_one_letter_code
_entity_poly.pdbx_strand_id
1 'polypeptide(L)'
;LYVLAGSNTYELIRINLPGALPSISALEHYNKNIDLKMNECHFRFDRLTEHLDTINSKNSFVGFIPSHHKGIPQTSSYQTDDFQQLQERFMTIDKSSLINVHMVEPLLPSLTTTTVTMPTQSSKSRPFLLAAYGTDTKSIAIDILRRWIYIYERCKLNDIRIIGYSADCAGKYLKAMRLTNESFSRLPNINLIDIYHNDLFEIDLPHKWKTWFYLRPKQLFLCFQDGIHLAKKIRNRLLSKHAQLFIGKQSVD
;
A
#
# COMPACT_ATOMS: atom_id res chain seq x y z
N LEU A 1 -4.78 -19.23 8.38
CA LEU A 1 -4.07 -19.21 9.67
C LEU A 1 -2.63 -19.62 9.36
N TYR A 2 -1.64 -18.74 9.47
CA TYR A 2 -0.27 -19.10 9.11
C TYR A 2 0.63 -18.96 10.33
N VAL A 3 1.13 -20.10 10.80
CA VAL A 3 2.26 -20.19 11.72
C VAL A 3 3.52 -20.16 10.86
N LEU A 4 4.29 -19.07 10.91
CA LEU A 4 5.56 -18.91 10.21
C LEU A 4 6.70 -19.58 10.98
N ALA A 5 6.68 -20.92 11.09
CA ALA A 5 7.70 -21.65 11.85
C ALA A 5 8.13 -22.99 11.21
N GLY A 6 7.78 -23.22 9.95
CA GLY A 6 8.12 -24.45 9.23
C GLY A 6 7.19 -25.62 9.54
N SER A 7 7.28 -26.70 8.74
CA SER A 7 6.41 -27.88 8.84
C SER A 7 6.47 -28.55 10.21
N ASN A 8 7.67 -28.61 10.81
CA ASN A 8 7.86 -29.23 12.13
C ASN A 8 7.15 -28.46 13.24
N THR A 9 7.19 -27.13 13.23
CA THR A 9 6.47 -26.32 14.22
C THR A 9 4.97 -26.31 13.97
N TYR A 10 4.55 -26.35 12.69
CA TYR A 10 3.13 -26.54 12.35
C TYR A 10 2.60 -27.86 12.91
N GLU A 11 3.32 -28.97 12.71
CA GLU A 11 2.95 -30.29 13.26
C GLU A 11 3.01 -30.31 14.78
N LEU A 12 4.02 -29.69 15.39
CA LEU A 12 4.09 -29.55 16.84
C LEU A 12 2.84 -28.87 17.39
N ILE A 13 2.40 -27.74 16.80
CA ILE A 13 1.18 -27.04 17.24
C ILE A 13 -0.06 -27.88 16.96
N ARG A 14 -0.15 -28.55 15.80
CA ARG A 14 -1.28 -29.40 15.42
C ARG A 14 -1.48 -30.56 16.39
N ILE A 15 -0.40 -31.21 16.79
CA ILE A 15 -0.42 -32.34 17.74
C ILE A 15 -0.82 -31.87 19.13
N ASN A 16 -0.36 -30.68 19.55
CA ASN A 16 -0.65 -30.12 20.87
C ASN A 16 -2.00 -29.38 20.95
N LEU A 17 -2.64 -29.09 19.81
CA LEU A 17 -3.97 -28.46 19.71
C LEU A 17 -4.88 -29.28 18.78
N PRO A 18 -5.32 -30.48 19.20
CA PRO A 18 -6.11 -31.37 18.35
C PRO A 18 -7.41 -30.70 17.88
N GLY A 19 -7.63 -30.70 16.57
CA GLY A 19 -8.80 -30.10 15.91
C GLY A 19 -8.66 -28.61 15.57
N ALA A 20 -7.63 -27.91 16.06
CA ALA A 20 -7.43 -26.50 15.75
C ALA A 20 -6.83 -26.25 14.36
N LEU A 21 -6.09 -27.24 13.83
CA LEU A 21 -5.36 -27.15 12.56
C LEU A 21 -5.57 -28.39 11.67
N PRO A 22 -5.74 -28.24 10.34
CA PRO A 22 -5.78 -29.37 9.41
C PRO A 22 -4.44 -30.10 9.32
N SER A 23 -4.45 -31.37 8.92
CA SER A 23 -3.23 -32.16 8.68
C SER A 23 -2.43 -31.63 7.50
N ILE A 24 -1.12 -31.87 7.48
CA ILE A 24 -0.26 -31.54 6.33
C ILE A 24 -0.80 -32.17 5.04
N SER A 25 -1.20 -33.45 5.05
CA SER A 25 -1.73 -34.10 3.85
C SER A 25 -3.03 -33.45 3.36
N ALA A 26 -3.88 -32.96 4.28
CA ALA A 26 -5.06 -32.18 3.90
C ALA A 26 -4.65 -30.83 3.31
N LEU A 27 -3.67 -30.13 3.90
CA LEU A 27 -3.13 -28.89 3.35
C LEU A 27 -2.48 -29.09 1.97
N GLU A 28 -1.75 -30.16 1.76
CA GLU A 28 -1.14 -30.52 0.48
C GLU A 28 -2.18 -30.87 -0.57
N HIS A 29 -3.25 -31.58 -0.18
CA HIS A 29 -4.38 -31.85 -1.06
C HIS A 29 -5.15 -30.57 -1.42
N TYR A 30 -5.35 -29.66 -0.45
CA TYR A 30 -5.88 -28.32 -0.72
C TYR A 30 -4.95 -27.54 -1.66
N ASN A 31 -3.65 -27.57 -1.45
CA ASN A 31 -2.68 -26.86 -2.28
C ASN A 31 -2.54 -27.43 -3.70
N LYS A 32 -2.65 -28.76 -3.88
CA LYS A 32 -2.59 -29.41 -5.20
C LYS A 32 -3.82 -29.11 -6.08
N ASN A 33 -4.95 -28.78 -5.46
CA ASN A 33 -6.20 -28.47 -6.16
C ASN A 33 -6.44 -26.95 -6.34
N ILE A 34 -5.48 -26.11 -5.97
CA ILE A 34 -5.59 -24.65 -6.03
C ILE A 34 -4.52 -24.11 -7.01
N ASP A 35 -4.96 -23.63 -8.17
CA ASP A 35 -4.10 -23.10 -9.24
C ASP A 35 -3.65 -21.65 -8.97
N LEU A 36 -2.80 -21.43 -7.97
CA LEU A 36 -2.41 -20.07 -7.52
C LEU A 36 -0.95 -20.01 -7.00
N LYS A 37 0.02 -19.59 -7.83
CA LYS A 37 1.36 -19.17 -7.40
C LYS A 37 1.48 -17.65 -7.38
N MET A 38 1.93 -17.06 -6.26
CA MET A 38 2.40 -15.66 -6.23
C MET A 38 3.93 -15.61 -6.23
N ASN A 39 4.47 -14.68 -7.00
CA ASN A 39 5.91 -14.43 -7.06
C ASN A 39 6.28 -13.22 -6.20
N GLU A 40 7.43 -13.28 -5.54
CA GLU A 40 7.96 -12.18 -4.72
C GLU A 40 8.05 -10.87 -5.53
N CYS A 41 7.61 -9.76 -4.92
CA CYS A 41 7.63 -8.41 -5.50
C CYS A 41 6.82 -8.25 -6.80
N HIS A 42 5.98 -9.22 -7.13
CA HIS A 42 5.17 -9.17 -8.33
C HIS A 42 3.91 -8.34 -8.09
N PHE A 43 3.79 -7.22 -8.81
CA PHE A 43 2.58 -6.41 -8.82
C PHE A 43 1.52 -7.09 -9.68
N ARG A 44 0.37 -7.39 -9.08
CA ARG A 44 -0.69 -8.19 -9.70
C ARG A 44 -1.72 -7.32 -10.44
N PHE A 45 -1.27 -6.55 -11.43
CA PHE A 45 -2.17 -5.65 -12.17
C PHE A 45 -3.24 -6.43 -12.95
N ASP A 46 -2.87 -7.52 -13.61
CA ASP A 46 -3.80 -8.35 -14.39
C ASP A 46 -4.92 -8.97 -13.52
N ARG A 47 -4.56 -9.38 -12.29
CA ARG A 47 -5.50 -9.94 -11.31
C ARG A 47 -6.35 -8.88 -10.60
N LEU A 48 -5.95 -7.61 -10.63
CA LEU A 48 -6.74 -6.52 -10.06
C LEU A 48 -8.02 -6.34 -10.89
N THR A 49 -7.93 -6.48 -12.22
CA THR A 49 -9.09 -6.48 -13.12
C THR A 49 -10.01 -7.66 -12.81
N GLU A 50 -9.46 -8.89 -12.69
CA GLU A 50 -10.24 -10.09 -12.30
C GLU A 50 -10.91 -9.95 -10.91
N HIS A 51 -10.22 -9.34 -9.94
CA HIS A 51 -10.75 -9.12 -8.58
C HIS A 51 -11.89 -8.10 -8.54
N LEU A 52 -11.92 -7.13 -9.46
CA LEU A 52 -13.07 -6.23 -9.58
C LEU A 52 -14.33 -6.97 -10.06
N ASP A 53 -14.17 -8.12 -10.72
CA ASP A 53 -15.28 -8.86 -11.34
C ASP A 53 -15.78 -10.06 -10.53
N THR A 54 -14.97 -10.76 -9.73
CA THR A 54 -15.45 -11.92 -8.94
C THR A 54 -14.35 -12.42 -8.00
N ILE A 55 -14.59 -12.55 -6.69
CA ILE A 55 -13.49 -12.85 -5.75
C ILE A 55 -13.70 -14.14 -4.97
N ASN A 56 -12.74 -15.06 -5.12
CA ASN A 56 -12.27 -15.93 -4.05
C ASN A 56 -10.72 -16.02 -4.13
N SER A 57 -9.97 -15.51 -3.14
CA SER A 57 -8.50 -15.35 -3.23
C SER A 57 -7.74 -15.62 -1.91
N LYS A 58 -6.50 -16.17 -1.99
CA LYS A 58 -5.55 -16.36 -0.85
C LYS A 58 -4.04 -16.20 -1.25
N ASN A 59 -3.15 -16.18 -0.24
CA ASN A 59 -1.85 -15.45 -0.11
C ASN A 59 -0.55 -16.29 -0.13
N SER A 60 0.61 -15.63 -0.33
CA SER A 60 1.91 -15.92 0.32
C SER A 60 2.85 -14.69 0.37
N PHE A 61 3.86 -14.67 1.26
CA PHE A 61 4.76 -13.54 1.54
C PHE A 61 6.23 -14.02 1.60
N VAL A 62 7.22 -13.17 1.25
CA VAL A 62 8.65 -13.48 1.31
C VAL A 62 9.39 -12.49 2.25
N GLY A 63 10.19 -13.04 3.18
CA GLY A 63 10.79 -12.34 4.33
C GLY A 63 12.15 -11.68 4.10
N PHE A 64 12.60 -11.56 2.84
CA PHE A 64 13.84 -10.88 2.48
C PHE A 64 13.57 -9.47 1.96
N ILE A 65 14.59 -8.62 1.93
CA ILE A 65 14.50 -7.28 1.36
C ILE A 65 14.91 -7.36 -0.11
N PRO A 66 13.98 -7.26 -1.08
CA PRO A 66 14.32 -7.35 -2.50
C PRO A 66 15.28 -6.24 -2.92
N SER A 67 16.07 -6.51 -3.95
CA SER A 67 16.81 -5.46 -4.63
C SER A 67 15.84 -4.43 -5.23
N HIS A 68 16.20 -3.15 -5.13
CA HIS A 68 15.38 -2.07 -5.66
C HIS A 68 16.08 -1.40 -6.84
N HIS A 69 15.39 -1.25 -7.97
CA HIS A 69 15.82 -0.42 -9.08
C HIS A 69 15.00 0.87 -9.10
N LYS A 70 15.64 2.01 -8.83
CA LYS A 70 14.98 3.33 -8.76
C LYS A 70 13.77 3.38 -7.81
N GLY A 71 13.84 2.66 -6.68
CA GLY A 71 12.76 2.62 -5.68
C GLY A 71 11.66 1.58 -5.94
N ILE A 72 11.71 0.88 -7.07
CA ILE A 72 10.79 -0.21 -7.43
C ILE A 72 11.45 -1.54 -7.04
N PRO A 73 10.80 -2.40 -6.25
CA PRO A 73 11.35 -3.71 -5.91
C PRO A 73 11.41 -4.60 -7.16
N GLN A 74 12.51 -5.34 -7.32
CA GLN A 74 12.67 -6.28 -8.42
C GLN A 74 11.95 -7.59 -8.11
N THR A 75 11.27 -8.14 -9.11
CA THR A 75 10.62 -9.46 -9.02
C THR A 75 11.64 -10.58 -9.02
N SER A 76 11.34 -11.65 -8.30
CA SER A 76 12.15 -12.88 -8.30
C SER A 76 13.61 -12.69 -7.86
N SER A 77 13.92 -11.64 -7.09
CA SER A 77 15.28 -11.39 -6.57
C SER A 77 15.87 -12.59 -5.83
N TYR A 78 15.02 -13.38 -5.17
CA TYR A 78 15.43 -14.54 -4.40
C TYR A 78 14.83 -15.86 -4.88
N GLN A 79 14.33 -15.91 -6.13
CA GLN A 79 13.91 -17.17 -6.73
C GLN A 79 15.12 -18.09 -6.87
N THR A 80 15.01 -19.31 -6.35
CA THR A 80 15.98 -20.39 -6.52
C THR A 80 15.24 -21.71 -6.35
N ASP A 81 15.63 -22.69 -7.16
CA ASP A 81 15.12 -24.07 -7.08
C ASP A 81 16.13 -24.98 -6.35
N ASP A 82 17.21 -24.40 -5.80
CA ASP A 82 18.28 -25.11 -5.11
C ASP A 82 18.28 -24.79 -3.61
N PHE A 83 18.26 -25.85 -2.79
CA PHE A 83 18.24 -25.72 -1.34
C PHE A 83 19.54 -25.13 -0.79
N GLN A 84 20.70 -25.46 -1.39
CA GLN A 84 21.99 -24.94 -0.93
C GLN A 84 22.07 -23.42 -1.15
N GLN A 85 21.67 -22.95 -2.32
CA GLN A 85 21.50 -21.52 -2.59
C GLN A 85 20.50 -20.85 -1.64
N LEU A 86 19.37 -21.49 -1.34
CA LEU A 86 18.40 -20.94 -0.37
C LEU A 86 19.02 -20.80 1.03
N GLN A 87 19.76 -21.81 1.49
CA GLN A 87 20.44 -21.80 2.78
C GLN A 87 21.52 -20.72 2.83
N GLU A 88 22.36 -20.61 1.81
CA GLU A 88 23.37 -19.57 1.69
C GLU A 88 22.72 -18.18 1.75
N ARG A 89 21.66 -17.97 0.96
CA ARG A 89 20.86 -16.74 0.95
C ARG A 89 20.29 -16.41 2.33
N PHE A 90 19.73 -17.37 3.04
CA PHE A 90 19.16 -17.16 4.37
C PHE A 90 20.21 -16.72 5.41
N MET A 91 21.46 -17.18 5.26
CA MET A 91 22.56 -16.83 6.16
C MET A 91 23.23 -15.51 5.80
N THR A 92 23.20 -15.11 4.52
CA THR A 92 23.97 -13.99 4.00
C THR A 92 23.15 -12.73 3.71
N ILE A 93 21.85 -12.86 3.41
CA ILE A 93 20.99 -11.73 3.04
C ILE A 93 20.33 -11.11 4.27
N ASP A 94 20.22 -9.78 4.22
CA ASP A 94 19.48 -8.99 5.21
C ASP A 94 18.00 -9.43 5.26
N LYS A 95 17.60 -9.86 6.45
CA LYS A 95 16.22 -10.22 6.75
C LYS A 95 15.40 -8.96 6.95
N SER A 96 14.21 -8.94 6.38
CA SER A 96 13.33 -7.79 6.55
C SER A 96 12.69 -7.78 7.92
N SER A 97 12.77 -6.64 8.63
CA SER A 97 12.04 -6.41 9.88
C SER A 97 10.62 -5.89 9.66
N LEU A 98 10.32 -5.39 8.46
CA LEU A 98 9.07 -4.70 8.16
C LEU A 98 8.57 -5.05 6.76
N ILE A 99 7.26 -5.15 6.62
CA ILE A 99 6.62 -5.42 5.34
C ILE A 99 6.07 -4.12 4.76
N ASN A 100 6.38 -3.82 3.50
CA ASN A 100 5.68 -2.78 2.76
C ASN A 100 4.51 -3.41 2.01
N VAL A 101 3.31 -2.90 2.24
CA VAL A 101 2.05 -3.40 1.68
C VAL A 101 1.40 -2.31 0.85
N HIS A 102 1.07 -2.62 -0.40
CA HIS A 102 0.31 -1.76 -1.30
C HIS A 102 -1.05 -2.38 -1.55
N MET A 103 -2.11 -1.65 -1.22
CA MET A 103 -3.49 -2.08 -1.45
C MET A 103 -4.21 -1.07 -2.34
N VAL A 104 -5.14 -1.55 -3.16
CA VAL A 104 -6.05 -0.73 -3.95
C VAL A 104 -7.45 -0.89 -3.38
N GLU A 105 -8.04 0.22 -2.97
CA GLU A 105 -9.43 0.26 -2.53
C GLU A 105 -10.27 0.94 -3.62
N PRO A 106 -11.25 0.24 -4.22
CA PRO A 106 -12.13 0.85 -5.20
C PRO A 106 -13.01 1.90 -4.54
N LEU A 107 -13.12 3.08 -5.14
CA LEU A 107 -14.19 4.00 -4.80
C LEU A 107 -15.50 3.39 -5.28
N LEU A 108 -16.35 2.94 -4.36
CA LEU A 108 -17.70 2.51 -4.72
C LEU A 108 -18.40 3.66 -5.45
N PRO A 109 -19.07 3.42 -6.59
CA PRO A 109 -20.03 4.39 -7.10
C PRO A 109 -21.10 4.55 -6.02
N SER A 110 -21.27 5.77 -5.52
CA SER A 110 -22.48 6.12 -4.78
C SER A 110 -23.66 5.75 -5.68
N LEU A 111 -24.52 4.84 -5.20
CA LEU A 111 -25.76 4.43 -5.86
C LEU A 111 -26.55 5.69 -6.27
N THR A 112 -26.38 6.12 -7.51
CA THR A 112 -27.21 7.11 -8.18
C THR A 112 -28.27 6.35 -8.98
N THR A 113 -29.12 5.64 -8.26
CA THR A 113 -30.38 5.14 -8.82
C THR A 113 -31.46 5.27 -7.75
N THR A 114 -32.41 6.14 -8.03
CA THR A 114 -33.58 6.56 -7.26
C THR A 114 -34.62 5.46 -7.06
N THR A 115 -34.21 4.24 -6.73
CA THR A 115 -35.13 3.18 -6.30
C THR A 115 -34.77 2.75 -4.90
N VAL A 116 -35.60 3.18 -3.96
CA VAL A 116 -35.59 2.78 -2.55
C VAL A 116 -35.88 1.28 -2.48
N THR A 117 -34.81 0.49 -2.55
CA THR A 117 -34.77 -0.85 -1.97
C THR A 117 -33.62 -0.85 -0.98
N MET A 118 -33.97 -1.08 0.28
CA MET A 118 -33.07 -1.13 1.42
C MET A 118 -31.77 -1.87 1.05
N PRO A 119 -30.58 -1.27 1.26
CA PRO A 119 -29.34 -1.95 0.92
C PRO A 119 -29.16 -3.13 1.86
N THR A 120 -29.32 -4.35 1.32
CA THR A 120 -28.73 -5.54 1.93
C THR A 120 -27.22 -5.31 2.03
N GLN A 121 -26.63 -5.61 3.19
CA GLN A 121 -25.23 -5.34 3.59
C GLN A 121 -24.11 -5.99 2.72
N SER A 122 -24.30 -6.25 1.43
CA SER A 122 -23.51 -7.27 0.71
C SER A 122 -22.58 -6.82 -0.42
N SER A 123 -22.36 -5.54 -0.70
CA SER A 123 -21.39 -5.15 -1.76
C SER A 123 -20.38 -4.08 -1.35
N LYS A 124 -19.87 -4.15 -0.12
CA LYS A 124 -18.69 -3.34 0.23
C LYS A 124 -17.48 -3.92 -0.51
N SER A 125 -17.01 -3.22 -1.54
CA SER A 125 -15.82 -3.61 -2.30
C SER A 125 -14.63 -3.75 -1.33
N ARG A 126 -13.93 -4.88 -1.42
CA ARG A 126 -12.83 -5.21 -0.50
C ARG A 126 -11.52 -4.69 -1.09
N PRO A 127 -10.64 -4.07 -0.27
CA PRO A 127 -9.31 -3.70 -0.72
C PRO A 127 -8.58 -4.89 -1.35
N PHE A 128 -8.00 -4.67 -2.52
CA PHE A 128 -7.17 -5.63 -3.21
C PHE A 128 -5.72 -5.46 -2.80
N LEU A 129 -5.06 -6.56 -2.42
CA LEU A 129 -3.61 -6.54 -2.19
C LEU A 129 -2.87 -6.49 -3.53
N LEU A 130 -2.31 -5.33 -3.88
CA LEU A 130 -1.58 -5.16 -5.14
C LEU A 130 -0.20 -5.79 -5.09
N ALA A 131 0.54 -5.51 -4.01
CA ALA A 131 1.89 -6.01 -3.79
C ALA A 131 2.24 -5.98 -2.30
N ALA A 132 3.07 -6.92 -1.86
CA ALA A 132 3.71 -6.89 -0.55
C ALA A 132 5.14 -7.42 -0.64
N TYR A 133 6.08 -6.77 0.04
CA TYR A 133 7.50 -7.17 0.04
C TYR A 133 8.23 -6.64 1.28
N GLY A 134 9.35 -7.28 1.64
CA GLY A 134 10.17 -6.84 2.76
C GLY A 134 10.84 -5.48 2.52
N THR A 135 11.05 -4.71 3.57
CA THR A 135 11.79 -3.44 3.52
C THR A 135 12.69 -3.26 4.75
N ASP A 136 13.76 -2.50 4.58
CA ASP A 136 14.64 -2.00 5.65
C ASP A 136 14.37 -0.52 6.01
N THR A 137 13.28 0.04 5.45
CA THR A 137 12.87 1.44 5.59
C THR A 137 13.80 2.50 4.99
N LYS A 138 14.91 2.12 4.35
CA LYS A 138 15.90 3.05 3.77
C LYS A 138 15.40 3.83 2.56
N SER A 139 14.27 3.44 1.95
CA SER A 139 13.69 4.17 0.82
C SER A 139 13.47 5.65 1.14
N ILE A 140 13.97 6.52 0.27
CA ILE A 140 13.80 7.98 0.39
C ILE A 140 12.54 8.45 -0.34
N ALA A 141 12.20 9.73 -0.19
CA ALA A 141 10.97 10.31 -0.75
C ALA A 141 10.87 10.15 -2.28
N ILE A 142 11.98 10.26 -2.99
CA ILE A 142 12.00 10.09 -4.45
C ILE A 142 11.74 8.63 -4.88
N ASP A 143 12.19 7.65 -4.10
CA ASP A 143 11.92 6.23 -4.37
C ASP A 143 10.43 5.92 -4.21
N ILE A 144 9.81 6.50 -3.18
CA ILE A 144 8.37 6.41 -2.95
C ILE A 144 7.60 7.03 -4.11
N LEU A 145 8.00 8.23 -4.55
CA LEU A 145 7.37 8.92 -5.67
C LEU A 145 7.44 8.08 -6.96
N ARG A 146 8.62 7.57 -7.31
CA ARG A 146 8.80 6.71 -8.49
C ARG A 146 7.93 5.46 -8.44
N ARG A 147 7.77 4.88 -7.25
CA ARG A 147 6.88 3.73 -7.05
C ARG A 147 5.41 4.08 -7.23
N TRP A 148 4.95 5.23 -6.73
CA TRP A 148 3.59 5.70 -6.97
C TRP A 148 3.35 5.93 -8.46
N ILE A 149 4.26 6.60 -9.17
CA ILE A 149 4.17 6.79 -10.63
C ILE A 149 4.10 5.44 -11.35
N TYR A 150 4.97 4.48 -11.00
CA TYR A 150 4.93 3.14 -11.58
C TYR A 150 3.58 2.44 -11.36
N ILE A 151 3.02 2.50 -10.15
CA ILE A 151 1.70 1.94 -9.85
C ILE A 151 0.63 2.65 -10.69
N TYR A 152 0.66 3.97 -10.76
CA TYR A 152 -0.28 4.78 -11.54
C TYR A 152 -0.28 4.37 -13.02
N GLU A 153 0.90 4.34 -13.66
CA GLU A 153 1.05 3.98 -15.07
C GLU A 153 0.56 2.57 -15.35
N ARG A 154 0.89 1.61 -14.48
CA ARG A 154 0.50 0.22 -14.65
C ARG A 154 -0.99 -0.01 -14.42
N CYS A 155 -1.61 0.67 -13.48
CA CYS A 155 -3.06 0.66 -13.33
C CYS A 155 -3.74 1.30 -14.54
N LYS A 156 -3.23 2.43 -15.04
CA LYS A 156 -3.76 3.09 -16.24
C LYS A 156 -3.74 2.19 -17.47
N LEU A 157 -2.65 1.43 -17.67
CA LEU A 157 -2.55 0.44 -18.77
C LEU A 157 -3.60 -0.67 -18.69
N ASN A 158 -4.24 -0.86 -17.54
CA ASN A 158 -5.31 -1.82 -17.29
C ASN A 158 -6.67 -1.14 -17.13
N ASP A 159 -6.83 0.08 -17.67
CA ASP A 159 -8.06 0.90 -17.58
C ASP A 159 -8.51 1.22 -16.14
N ILE A 160 -7.58 1.17 -15.18
CA ILE A 160 -7.82 1.51 -13.79
C ILE A 160 -7.24 2.89 -13.48
N ARG A 161 -8.11 3.86 -13.23
CA ARG A 161 -7.71 5.21 -12.84
C ARG A 161 -7.45 5.30 -11.34
N ILE A 162 -6.20 5.55 -10.95
CA ILE A 162 -5.86 5.90 -9.56
C ILE A 162 -6.16 7.38 -9.34
N ILE A 163 -7.07 7.66 -8.40
CA ILE A 163 -7.49 9.01 -8.04
C ILE A 163 -6.70 9.59 -6.85
N GLY A 164 -6.07 8.75 -6.05
CA GLY A 164 -5.26 9.19 -4.92
C GLY A 164 -4.50 8.08 -4.21
N TYR A 165 -3.46 8.48 -3.48
CA TYR A 165 -2.69 7.64 -2.58
C TYR A 165 -2.96 8.03 -1.12
N SER A 166 -3.06 7.03 -0.25
CA SER A 166 -3.06 7.21 1.20
C SER A 166 -1.81 6.57 1.80
N ALA A 167 -1.14 7.26 2.70
CA ALA A 167 0.03 6.73 3.41
C ALA A 167 0.13 7.25 4.85
N ASP A 168 0.98 6.58 5.64
CA ASP A 168 1.28 6.97 7.01
C ASP A 168 2.01 8.32 7.08
N CYS A 169 1.93 8.97 8.24
CA CYS A 169 2.49 10.27 8.56
C CYS A 169 4.02 10.25 8.77
N ALA A 170 4.76 9.31 8.19
CA ALA A 170 6.22 9.30 8.24
C ALA A 170 6.82 10.38 7.33
N GLY A 171 7.95 10.98 7.74
CA GLY A 171 8.53 12.13 7.05
C GLY A 171 8.87 11.90 5.57
N LYS A 172 9.24 10.67 5.20
CA LYS A 172 9.53 10.28 3.80
C LYS A 172 8.30 10.29 2.91
N TYR A 173 7.13 9.85 3.41
CA TYR A 173 5.87 9.92 2.68
C TYR A 173 5.39 11.35 2.56
N LEU A 174 5.47 12.14 3.64
CA LEU A 174 5.11 13.56 3.58
C LEU A 174 5.97 14.33 2.57
N LYS A 175 7.28 14.04 2.51
CA LYS A 175 8.17 14.60 1.48
C LYS A 175 7.75 14.15 0.07
N ALA A 176 7.41 12.87 -0.14
CA ALA A 176 6.92 12.39 -1.43
C ALA A 176 5.61 13.09 -1.85
N MET A 177 4.65 13.26 -0.93
CA MET A 177 3.39 14.00 -1.16
C MET A 177 3.61 15.49 -1.45
N ARG A 178 4.67 16.09 -0.89
CA ARG A 178 5.03 17.48 -1.22
C ARG A 178 5.62 17.60 -2.62
N LEU A 179 6.44 16.61 -3.01
CA LEU A 179 7.02 16.54 -4.35
C LEU A 179 5.94 16.34 -5.43
N THR A 180 4.92 15.51 -5.18
CA THR A 180 3.80 15.33 -6.13
C THR A 180 2.99 16.60 -6.32
N ASN A 181 2.75 17.35 -5.25
CA ASN A 181 2.01 18.62 -5.28
C ASN A 181 2.90 19.83 -5.65
N GLU A 182 4.18 19.59 -5.99
CA GLU A 182 5.21 20.60 -6.24
C GLU A 182 5.19 21.74 -5.20
N SER A 183 4.93 21.39 -3.95
CA SER A 183 4.78 22.30 -2.83
C SER A 183 6.13 22.49 -2.12
N PHE A 184 6.69 23.70 -2.22
CA PHE A 184 7.85 24.19 -1.44
C PHE A 184 9.19 23.44 -1.58
N SER A 185 9.45 22.68 -2.65
CA SER A 185 10.80 22.12 -2.88
C SER A 185 11.17 22.06 -4.36
N ARG A 186 12.20 22.82 -4.75
CA ARG A 186 12.99 22.61 -5.98
C ARG A 186 13.98 21.46 -5.73
N LEU A 187 13.52 20.21 -5.84
CA LEU A 187 14.40 19.07 -6.12
C LEU A 187 14.36 18.82 -7.64
N PRO A 188 15.41 18.23 -8.25
CA PRO A 188 15.53 18.20 -9.70
C PRO A 188 14.42 17.36 -10.34
N ASN A 189 13.57 18.04 -11.12
CA ASN A 189 13.00 17.60 -12.40
C ASN A 189 12.17 16.30 -12.42
N ILE A 190 11.08 16.21 -11.65
CA ILE A 190 9.93 15.41 -12.09
C ILE A 190 8.73 16.36 -12.19
N ASN A 191 8.54 16.96 -13.37
CA ASN A 191 7.34 17.72 -13.66
C ASN A 191 6.24 16.75 -14.11
N LEU A 192 5.43 16.30 -13.15
CA LEU A 192 4.33 15.38 -13.44
C LEU A 192 3.26 16.02 -14.33
N ILE A 193 3.11 17.35 -14.27
CA ILE A 193 2.10 18.08 -15.03
C ILE A 193 2.42 18.04 -16.52
N ASP A 194 3.67 18.34 -16.89
CA ASP A 194 4.08 18.34 -18.29
C ASP A 194 4.03 16.92 -18.87
N ILE A 195 4.50 15.93 -18.09
CA ILE A 195 4.58 14.53 -18.53
C ILE A 195 3.17 13.93 -18.73
N TYR A 196 2.23 14.21 -17.82
CA TYR A 196 0.91 13.57 -17.79
C TYR A 196 -0.25 14.54 -18.06
N HIS A 197 -0.02 15.59 -18.86
CA HIS A 197 -1.00 16.67 -19.08
C HIS A 197 -2.41 16.19 -19.47
N ASN A 198 -2.53 15.09 -20.22
CA ASN A 198 -3.81 14.51 -20.65
C ASN A 198 -4.57 13.77 -19.56
N ASP A 199 -3.91 13.42 -18.45
CA ASP A 199 -4.49 12.64 -17.37
C ASP A 199 -4.92 13.48 -16.16
N LEU A 200 -4.48 14.74 -16.15
CA LEU A 200 -4.74 15.65 -15.05
C LEU A 200 -6.24 15.88 -14.91
N PHE A 201 -6.75 15.79 -13.68
CA PHE A 201 -8.09 16.27 -13.37
C PHE A 201 -8.00 17.65 -12.73
N GLU A 202 -9.06 18.42 -12.93
CA GLU A 202 -9.22 19.73 -12.32
C GLU A 202 -9.98 19.62 -10.99
N ILE A 203 -9.49 20.35 -10.01
CA ILE A 203 -10.05 20.49 -8.68
C ILE A 203 -10.61 21.89 -8.58
N ASP A 204 -11.93 21.96 -8.48
CA ASP A 204 -12.60 23.22 -8.18
C ASP A 204 -12.42 23.58 -6.70
N LEU A 205 -11.40 24.39 -6.45
CA LEU A 205 -11.12 24.92 -5.11
C LEU A 205 -11.94 26.19 -4.87
N PRO A 206 -12.77 26.23 -3.80
CA PRO A 206 -13.48 27.44 -3.43
C PRO A 206 -12.53 28.63 -3.33
N HIS A 207 -12.92 29.78 -3.88
CA HIS A 207 -12.06 30.98 -3.93
C HIS A 207 -11.49 31.35 -2.55
N LYS A 208 -12.30 31.22 -1.50
CA LYS A 208 -11.92 31.45 -0.09
C LYS A 208 -10.83 30.52 0.46
N TRP A 209 -10.56 29.39 -0.20
CA TRP A 209 -9.53 28.43 0.21
C TRP A 209 -8.21 28.65 -0.50
N LYS A 210 -8.22 29.29 -1.68
CA LYS A 210 -7.03 29.52 -2.51
C LYS A 210 -5.92 30.31 -1.78
N THR A 211 -6.25 31.05 -0.73
CA THR A 211 -5.31 31.86 0.05
C THR A 211 -4.54 31.10 1.13
N TRP A 212 -5.03 29.94 1.58
CA TRP A 212 -4.42 29.20 2.71
C TRP A 212 -4.33 27.69 2.48
N PHE A 213 -5.13 27.13 1.56
CA PHE A 213 -5.11 25.71 1.23
C PHE A 213 -4.17 25.48 0.05
N TYR A 214 -3.01 24.89 0.34
CA TYR A 214 -1.97 24.63 -0.63
C TYR A 214 -2.25 23.34 -1.41
N LEU A 215 -3.11 23.46 -2.43
CA LEU A 215 -3.37 22.43 -3.44
C LEU A 215 -3.47 23.11 -4.80
N ARG A 216 -2.82 22.56 -5.83
CA ARG A 216 -2.93 23.11 -7.19
C ARG A 216 -4.25 22.69 -7.84
N PRO A 217 -4.82 23.52 -8.74
CA PRO A 217 -6.06 23.19 -9.45
C PRO A 217 -5.95 21.93 -10.31
N LYS A 218 -4.79 21.66 -10.91
CA LYS A 218 -4.58 20.44 -11.72
C LYS A 218 -3.76 19.43 -10.93
N GLN A 219 -4.25 18.19 -10.85
CA GLN A 219 -3.60 17.09 -10.15
C GLN A 219 -3.62 15.82 -11.00
N LEU A 220 -2.56 15.03 -10.90
CA LEU A 220 -2.52 13.68 -11.46
C LEU A 220 -3.26 12.68 -10.56
N PHE A 221 -3.03 12.81 -9.25
CA PHE A 221 -3.69 12.05 -8.19
C PHE A 221 -3.62 12.85 -6.88
N LEU A 222 -4.54 12.62 -5.95
CA LEU A 222 -4.53 13.21 -4.62
C LEU A 222 -3.60 12.47 -3.66
N CYS A 223 -3.13 13.14 -2.63
CA CYS A 223 -2.34 12.53 -1.56
C CYS A 223 -2.99 12.79 -0.22
N PHE A 224 -3.26 11.71 0.52
CA PHE A 224 -3.89 11.74 1.83
C PHE A 224 -2.97 11.13 2.89
N GLN A 225 -3.01 11.73 4.07
CA GLN A 225 -2.44 11.11 5.26
C GLN A 225 -3.53 10.35 6.00
N ASP A 226 -3.14 9.28 6.69
CA ASP A 226 -4.05 8.58 7.59
C ASP A 226 -4.56 9.52 8.71
N GLY A 227 -5.87 9.76 8.70
CA GLY A 227 -6.56 10.64 9.64
C GLY A 227 -6.46 10.18 11.09
N ILE A 228 -6.40 8.86 11.35
CA ILE A 228 -6.24 8.32 12.71
C ILE A 228 -4.85 8.65 13.24
N HIS A 229 -3.82 8.46 12.42
CA HIS A 229 -2.45 8.83 12.79
C HIS A 229 -2.29 10.34 12.98
N LEU A 230 -2.94 11.15 12.14
CA LEU A 230 -2.96 12.59 12.30
C LEU A 230 -3.65 13.02 13.61
N ALA A 231 -4.83 12.48 13.90
CA ALA A 231 -5.55 12.75 15.14
C ALA A 231 -4.74 12.36 16.38
N LYS A 232 -4.07 11.20 16.35
CA LYS A 232 -3.18 10.75 17.43
C LYS A 232 -2.00 11.70 17.63
N LYS A 233 -1.39 12.20 16.55
CA LYS A 233 -0.31 13.20 16.63
C LYS A 233 -0.81 14.53 17.21
N ILE A 234 -1.96 15.01 16.77
CA ILE A 234 -2.59 16.23 17.30
C ILE A 234 -2.86 16.05 18.80
N ARG A 235 -3.54 14.96 19.20
CA ARG A 235 -3.79 14.64 20.62
C ARG A 235 -2.50 14.64 21.43
N ASN A 236 -1.48 13.92 20.99
CA ASN A 236 -0.20 13.85 21.71
C ASN A 236 0.50 15.21 21.81
N ARG A 237 0.34 16.06 20.79
CA ARG A 237 0.86 17.43 20.82
C ARG A 237 0.09 18.28 21.83
N LEU A 238 -1.24 18.26 21.80
CA LEU A 238 -2.08 19.01 22.74
C LEU A 238 -1.86 18.60 24.20
N LEU A 239 -1.61 17.31 24.45
CA LEU A 239 -1.31 16.81 25.80
C LEU A 239 0.17 16.98 26.19
N SER A 240 1.02 17.49 25.30
CA SER A 240 2.43 17.68 25.58
C SER A 240 2.64 18.97 26.34
N LYS A 241 3.35 18.88 27.48
CA LYS A 241 3.81 20.06 28.24
C LYS A 241 4.71 21.02 27.44
N HIS A 242 5.17 20.61 26.26
CA HIS A 242 6.05 21.38 25.38
C HIS A 242 5.34 21.96 24.15
N ALA A 243 4.04 21.75 24.01
CA ALA A 243 3.27 22.37 22.94
C ALA A 243 2.48 23.53 23.51
N GLN A 244 2.71 24.73 22.98
CA GLN A 244 1.81 25.85 23.19
C GLN A 244 0.89 25.89 21.98
N LEU A 245 -0.40 25.65 22.20
CA LEU A 245 -1.41 25.89 21.19
C LEU A 245 -1.92 27.31 21.38
N PHE A 246 -1.80 28.13 20.34
CA PHE A 246 -2.41 29.45 20.31
C PHE A 246 -3.64 29.43 19.40
N ILE A 247 -4.78 29.89 19.89
CA ILE A 247 -5.97 30.20 19.07
C ILE A 247 -6.11 31.72 19.06
N GLY A 248 -5.74 32.33 17.93
CA GLY A 248 -5.64 33.80 17.83
C GLY A 248 -4.52 34.34 18.72
N LYS A 249 -4.88 35.17 19.72
CA LYS A 249 -3.94 35.74 20.71
C LYS A 249 -3.94 35.00 22.05
N GLN A 250 -4.72 33.93 22.19
CA GLN A 250 -4.89 33.23 23.46
C GLN A 250 -4.14 31.89 23.46
N SER A 251 -3.44 31.61 24.56
CA SER A 251 -2.90 30.28 24.86
C SER A 251 -4.06 29.36 25.25
N VAL A 252 -4.08 28.16 24.68
CA VAL A 252 -4.92 27.06 25.13
C VAL A 252 -4.04 26.23 26.05
N ASP A 253 -4.16 26.50 27.34
CA ASP A 253 -3.50 25.73 28.42
C ASP A 253 -4.25 24.42 28.69
#